data_AF-A0A7K3E722-F1
#
_entry.id   AF-A0A7K3E722-F1
#
_cell.length_a   1.000
_cell.length_b   1.000
_cell.length_c   1.000
_cell.angle_alpha   90.00
_cell.angle_beta   90.00
_cell.angle_gamma   90.00
#
_symmetry.space_group_name_H-M   'P 1'
#
loop_
_entity.id
_entity.type
_entity.pdbx_description
1 polymer ?
#
loop_
_entity_poly.entity_id
_entity_poly.type
_entity_poly.pdbx_seq_one_letter_code
_entity_poly.pdbx_strand_id
1 'polypeptide(L)'
;MAGVAGVSAAAGMSPTAGATLAGTAGCGRAPTLTNGTHTIQSSGKNRSFILSIPENYDNTRQHRLVFGFHWLGGTAGQVAGGGSDGDVYAHYGLRRLANNSAIFVAPQGINNGWGNSGGEDVTFVDDMIRRIDNDLCVDTTQRFALGFSYGGAMSYALACARPNVFRAVAAIAAPGGISGCSGGTQPFAYMGIHGINDNIGAGRGLRDRFVRNNGCTAQNAPEPAPGSRAHITTAYSGCREGYPVVWAAFDGGHQQGPVDGCAGCESGARSWVKGEIWSFFTGADPTPNPTTFRLRSQSADRCLDVSGADSSNGAQMITWDCHTGANQQFTQTGQTLRVMGRCLDVPSDAAPGARARIWDCTGGANQQWNLNTDGTIGNAQTGLCLDVNGGSTANGAAVIVWSCHTGVNQRWARA
;
A
#
# COMPACT_ATOMS: atom_id res chain seq x y z
N MET A 1 51.19 -14.02 15.72
CA MET A 1 50.69 -13.14 14.65
C MET A 1 49.80 -13.96 13.73
N ALA A 2 48.73 -13.33 13.24
CA ALA A 2 47.53 -13.87 12.61
C ALA A 2 47.70 -15.09 11.68
N GLY A 3 46.92 -16.15 11.93
CA GLY A 3 46.63 -17.22 10.98
C GLY A 3 45.14 -17.16 10.64
N VAL A 4 44.84 -16.87 9.37
CA VAL A 4 43.50 -16.79 8.80
C VAL A 4 42.99 -18.21 8.56
N ALA A 5 41.92 -18.62 9.24
CA ALA A 5 41.22 -19.87 8.97
C ALA A 5 39.94 -19.58 8.17
N GLY A 6 39.85 -20.21 7.00
CA GLY A 6 38.85 -19.96 5.97
C GLY A 6 37.42 -20.26 6.36
N VAL A 7 36.52 -19.49 5.75
CA VAL A 7 35.07 -19.69 5.79
C VAL A 7 34.74 -20.86 4.87
N SER A 8 34.28 -21.97 5.46
CA SER A 8 33.68 -23.07 4.70
C SER A 8 32.39 -22.59 4.04
N ALA A 9 32.37 -22.58 2.71
CA ALA A 9 31.17 -22.35 1.93
C ALA A 9 30.16 -23.48 2.21
N ALA A 10 29.00 -23.12 2.78
CA ALA A 10 27.86 -24.02 2.80
C ALA A 10 27.41 -24.26 1.36
N ALA A 11 27.43 -25.53 0.96
CA ALA A 11 27.04 -26.00 -0.36
C ALA A 11 25.64 -25.48 -0.74
N GLY A 12 25.54 -24.88 -1.92
CA GLY A 12 24.27 -24.47 -2.50
C GLY A 12 23.38 -25.68 -2.74
N MET A 13 22.22 -25.69 -2.10
CA MET A 13 21.15 -26.61 -2.44
C MET A 13 20.60 -26.20 -3.81
N SER A 14 20.84 -27.01 -4.83
CA SER A 14 20.08 -26.91 -6.07
C SER A 14 18.61 -27.19 -5.76
N PRO A 15 17.64 -26.43 -6.30
CA PRO A 15 16.24 -26.65 -6.00
C PRO A 15 15.83 -28.02 -6.53
N THR A 16 15.42 -28.89 -5.62
CA THR A 16 14.73 -30.14 -5.92
C THR A 16 13.47 -29.84 -6.72
N ALA A 17 13.29 -30.57 -7.83
CA ALA A 17 12.10 -30.55 -8.64
C ALA A 17 10.83 -30.77 -7.81
N GLY A 18 9.79 -29.96 -8.08
CA GLY A 18 8.41 -30.23 -7.69
C GLY A 18 7.91 -29.56 -6.41
N ALA A 19 8.05 -28.24 -6.27
CA ALA A 19 7.12 -27.51 -5.39
C ALA A 19 5.80 -27.32 -6.14
N THR A 20 4.79 -28.12 -5.78
CA THR A 20 3.38 -27.88 -6.13
C THR A 20 3.01 -26.43 -5.80
N LEU A 21 2.37 -25.74 -6.74
CA LEU A 21 1.90 -24.36 -6.61
C LEU A 21 1.15 -24.15 -5.28
N ALA A 22 1.49 -23.11 -4.50
CA ALA A 22 0.72 -22.66 -3.31
C ALA A 22 -0.56 -21.90 -3.70
N GLY A 23 -1.17 -22.30 -4.80
CA GLY A 23 -2.41 -21.74 -5.34
C GLY A 23 -3.63 -22.51 -4.88
N THR A 24 -4.77 -21.85 -4.89
CA THR A 24 -6.06 -22.46 -4.55
C THR A 24 -6.67 -23.24 -5.72
N ALA A 25 -7.78 -23.93 -5.45
CA ALA A 25 -8.49 -24.73 -6.46
C ALA A 25 -9.05 -23.90 -7.63
N GLY A 26 -9.20 -22.58 -7.46
CA GLY A 26 -9.58 -21.64 -8.52
C GLY A 26 -8.47 -21.32 -9.52
N CYS A 27 -7.20 -21.65 -9.24
CA CYS A 27 -6.11 -21.40 -10.18
C CYS A 27 -6.29 -22.16 -11.50
N GLY A 28 -6.08 -21.45 -12.61
CA GLY A 28 -6.26 -21.95 -13.97
C GLY A 28 -7.72 -22.09 -14.42
N ARG A 29 -8.70 -21.71 -13.61
CA ARG A 29 -10.13 -21.81 -13.94
C ARG A 29 -10.72 -20.45 -14.28
N ALA A 30 -11.69 -20.43 -15.20
CA ALA A 30 -12.46 -19.22 -15.46
C ALA A 30 -13.27 -18.87 -14.20
N PRO A 31 -13.11 -17.66 -13.62
CA PRO A 31 -13.79 -17.29 -12.39
C PRO A 31 -15.29 -17.10 -12.64
N THR A 32 -16.11 -17.46 -11.66
CA THR A 32 -17.55 -17.15 -11.64
C THR A 32 -17.87 -15.98 -10.70
N LEU A 33 -17.00 -15.71 -9.73
CA LEU A 33 -17.05 -14.52 -8.90
C LEU A 33 -16.66 -13.30 -9.71
N THR A 34 -17.44 -12.24 -9.59
CA THR A 34 -17.19 -10.92 -10.19
C THR A 34 -17.03 -9.86 -9.11
N ASN A 35 -16.62 -8.65 -9.51
CA ASN A 35 -16.70 -7.49 -8.64
C ASN A 35 -18.14 -7.25 -8.16
N GLY A 36 -18.30 -6.86 -6.90
CA GLY A 36 -19.59 -6.48 -6.32
C GLY A 36 -20.00 -7.32 -5.11
N THR A 37 -21.29 -7.21 -4.75
CA THR A 37 -21.86 -7.87 -3.58
C THR A 37 -22.20 -9.32 -3.88
N HIS A 38 -21.76 -10.21 -2.99
CA HIS A 38 -22.08 -11.64 -3.00
C HIS A 38 -22.76 -12.02 -1.71
N THR A 39 -23.66 -13.01 -1.78
CA THR A 39 -24.36 -13.58 -0.63
C THR A 39 -24.07 -15.05 -0.53
N ILE A 40 -23.79 -15.53 0.68
CA ILE A 40 -23.56 -16.95 0.99
C ILE A 40 -24.39 -17.35 2.21
N GLN A 41 -24.71 -18.64 2.33
CA GLN A 41 -25.21 -19.23 3.57
C GLN A 41 -24.04 -19.45 4.52
N SER A 42 -24.13 -18.94 5.74
CA SER A 42 -23.16 -19.19 6.80
C SER A 42 -23.86 -19.26 8.15
N SER A 43 -23.56 -20.30 8.93
CA SER A 43 -24.16 -20.52 10.26
C SER A 43 -25.71 -20.44 10.25
N GLY A 44 -26.34 -20.95 9.19
CA GLY A 44 -27.79 -20.92 8.98
C GLY A 44 -28.39 -19.55 8.61
N LYS A 45 -27.55 -18.56 8.25
CA LYS A 45 -27.97 -17.20 7.91
C LYS A 45 -27.48 -16.80 6.51
N ASN A 46 -28.26 -15.95 5.85
CA ASN A 46 -27.80 -15.21 4.67
C ASN A 46 -26.80 -14.15 5.11
N ARG A 47 -25.55 -14.25 4.67
CA ARG A 47 -24.47 -13.30 4.96
C ARG A 47 -23.90 -12.78 3.65
N SER A 48 -23.51 -11.50 3.61
CA SER A 48 -23.02 -10.86 2.40
C SER A 48 -21.65 -10.22 2.57
N PHE A 49 -20.91 -10.13 1.47
CA PHE A 49 -19.62 -9.46 1.37
C PHE A 49 -19.47 -8.78 0.01
N ILE A 50 -18.64 -7.75 -0.04
CA ILE A 50 -18.26 -7.08 -1.28
C ILE A 50 -16.88 -7.59 -1.70
N LEU A 51 -16.78 -8.05 -2.93
CA LEU A 51 -15.56 -8.53 -3.54
C LEU A 51 -14.99 -7.48 -4.50
N SER A 52 -13.69 -7.22 -4.40
CA SER A 52 -12.93 -6.39 -5.34
C SER A 52 -11.77 -7.19 -5.90
N ILE A 53 -11.97 -7.73 -7.10
CA ILE A 53 -11.02 -8.45 -7.95
C ILE A 53 -10.27 -7.42 -8.83
N PRO A 54 -8.95 -7.58 -9.04
CA PRO A 54 -8.18 -6.77 -9.97
C PRO A 54 -8.82 -6.69 -11.37
N GLU A 55 -8.74 -5.52 -12.00
CA GLU A 55 -9.28 -5.30 -13.36
C GLU A 55 -8.61 -6.21 -14.41
N ASN A 56 -7.32 -6.49 -14.23
CA ASN A 56 -6.51 -7.37 -15.06
C ASN A 56 -6.29 -8.74 -14.39
N TYR A 57 -7.30 -9.26 -13.70
CA TYR A 57 -7.20 -10.55 -13.02
C TYR A 57 -6.77 -11.67 -13.97
N ASP A 58 -5.67 -12.32 -13.58
CA ASP A 58 -5.07 -13.46 -14.25
C ASP A 58 -5.25 -14.69 -13.37
N ASN A 59 -5.98 -15.68 -13.86
CA ASN A 59 -6.27 -16.91 -13.12
C ASN A 59 -5.08 -17.88 -13.07
N THR A 60 -4.01 -17.64 -13.82
CA THR A 60 -2.77 -18.43 -13.79
C THR A 60 -1.75 -17.91 -12.78
N ARG A 61 -1.95 -16.67 -12.30
CA ARG A 61 -1.12 -16.00 -11.31
C ARG A 61 -1.84 -15.99 -9.97
N GLN A 62 -1.14 -16.37 -8.89
CA GLN A 62 -1.70 -16.23 -7.55
C GLN A 62 -1.80 -14.76 -7.13
N HIS A 63 -2.91 -14.39 -6.50
CA HIS A 63 -3.16 -13.04 -5.97
C HIS A 63 -3.22 -13.05 -4.44
N ARG A 64 -2.78 -11.95 -3.82
CA ARG A 64 -2.98 -11.74 -2.39
C ARG A 64 -4.48 -11.63 -2.09
N LEU A 65 -4.89 -12.03 -0.89
CA LEU A 65 -6.27 -11.88 -0.44
C LEU A 65 -6.30 -11.05 0.85
N VAL A 66 -7.03 -9.94 0.85
CA VAL A 66 -7.06 -9.00 1.98
C VAL A 66 -8.51 -8.78 2.43
N PHE A 67 -8.80 -9.07 3.70
CA PHE A 67 -10.10 -8.82 4.32
C PHE A 67 -10.11 -7.50 5.09
N GLY A 68 -10.99 -6.57 4.72
CA GLY A 68 -11.25 -5.32 5.44
C GLY A 68 -12.55 -5.38 6.25
N PHE A 69 -12.46 -5.28 7.58
CA PHE A 69 -13.60 -5.36 8.49
C PHE A 69 -14.04 -3.98 8.98
N HIS A 70 -15.32 -3.65 8.81
CA HIS A 70 -15.87 -2.35 9.21
C HIS A 70 -15.98 -2.18 10.74
N TRP A 71 -16.10 -0.94 11.20
CA TRP A 71 -16.33 -0.57 12.61
C TRP A 71 -17.78 -0.83 13.06
N LEU A 72 -18.08 -0.68 14.36
CA LEU A 72 -19.45 -0.78 14.88
C LEU A 72 -20.34 0.31 14.27
N GLY A 73 -21.47 -0.07 13.67
CA GLY A 73 -22.36 0.84 12.95
C GLY A 73 -21.92 1.15 11.51
N GLY A 74 -20.70 0.73 11.13
CA GLY A 74 -20.21 0.80 9.75
C GLY A 74 -20.77 -0.31 8.85
N THR A 75 -20.36 -0.30 7.59
CA THR A 75 -20.82 -1.25 6.57
C THR A 75 -19.69 -1.75 5.67
N ALA A 76 -19.90 -2.90 5.03
CA ALA A 76 -19.04 -3.41 3.97
C ALA A 76 -18.87 -2.39 2.83
N GLY A 77 -19.94 -1.67 2.47
CA GLY A 77 -19.91 -0.64 1.43
C GLY A 77 -18.95 0.51 1.76
N GLN A 78 -18.91 0.95 3.01
CA GLN A 78 -17.97 1.98 3.44
C GLN A 78 -16.53 1.49 3.41
N VAL A 79 -16.24 0.23 3.76
CA VAL A 79 -14.89 -0.31 3.62
C VAL A 79 -14.51 -0.44 2.14
N ALA A 80 -15.36 -1.07 1.32
CA ALA A 80 -15.06 -1.30 -0.10
C ALA A 80 -14.95 0.00 -0.91
N GLY A 81 -15.78 1.00 -0.59
CA GLY A 81 -15.80 2.30 -1.26
C GLY A 81 -14.86 3.34 -0.64
N GLY A 82 -14.32 3.10 0.56
CA GLY A 82 -13.48 4.04 1.31
C GLY A 82 -14.23 5.14 2.05
N GLY A 83 -15.54 4.96 2.26
CA GLY A 83 -16.39 5.86 3.03
C GLY A 83 -16.38 7.29 2.46
N SER A 84 -16.28 8.27 3.35
CA SER A 84 -16.25 9.70 2.98
C SER A 84 -14.99 10.11 2.22
N ASP A 85 -13.88 9.39 2.38
CA ASP A 85 -12.65 9.64 1.61
C ASP A 85 -12.75 9.09 0.17
N GLY A 86 -13.70 8.19 -0.09
CA GLY A 86 -13.89 7.54 -1.38
C GLY A 86 -12.73 6.61 -1.76
N ASP A 87 -12.54 6.40 -3.06
CA ASP A 87 -11.63 5.40 -3.63
C ASP A 87 -10.19 5.45 -3.06
N VAL A 88 -9.70 6.62 -2.67
CA VAL A 88 -8.36 6.79 -2.07
C VAL A 88 -8.17 6.01 -0.77
N TYR A 89 -9.27 5.69 -0.07
CA TYR A 89 -9.25 4.96 1.18
C TYR A 89 -10.04 3.66 1.14
N ALA A 90 -10.44 3.20 -0.05
CA ALA A 90 -11.04 1.90 -0.22
C ALA A 90 -10.15 0.78 0.36
N HIS A 91 -10.77 -0.09 1.17
CA HIS A 91 -10.10 -1.13 1.95
C HIS A 91 -8.96 -0.55 2.80
N TYR A 92 -9.25 0.54 3.54
CA TYR A 92 -8.29 1.31 4.33
C TYR A 92 -7.10 1.82 3.51
N GLY A 93 -7.33 2.12 2.23
CA GLY A 93 -6.33 2.62 1.27
C GLY A 93 -5.46 1.54 0.63
N LEU A 94 -5.54 0.28 1.08
CA LEU A 94 -4.71 -0.79 0.55
C LEU A 94 -5.01 -1.12 -0.91
N ARG A 95 -6.24 -0.87 -1.40
CA ARG A 95 -6.59 -1.13 -2.81
C ARG A 95 -5.72 -0.35 -3.79
N ARG A 96 -5.44 0.92 -3.51
CA ARG A 96 -4.54 1.74 -4.34
C ARG A 96 -3.09 1.30 -4.23
N LEU A 97 -2.62 0.99 -3.02
CA LEU A 97 -1.23 0.54 -2.80
C LEU A 97 -0.95 -0.81 -3.45
N ALA A 98 -1.95 -1.68 -3.51
CA ALA A 98 -1.85 -2.95 -4.19
C ALA A 98 -1.72 -2.84 -5.71
N ASN A 99 -2.11 -1.71 -6.31
CA ASN A 99 -1.97 -1.44 -7.75
C ASN A 99 -2.43 -2.65 -8.62
N ASN A 100 -3.67 -3.08 -8.43
CA ASN A 100 -4.29 -4.23 -9.10
C ASN A 100 -3.58 -5.58 -8.88
N SER A 101 -2.81 -5.76 -7.80
CA SER A 101 -2.12 -7.03 -7.51
C SER A 101 -2.78 -7.91 -6.43
N ALA A 102 -3.92 -7.48 -5.88
CA ALA A 102 -4.58 -8.15 -4.77
C ALA A 102 -6.11 -8.18 -4.92
N ILE A 103 -6.71 -9.25 -4.40
CA ILE A 103 -8.15 -9.40 -4.22
C ILE A 103 -8.51 -8.85 -2.83
N PHE A 104 -9.56 -8.03 -2.76
CA PHE A 104 -10.06 -7.48 -1.51
C PHE A 104 -11.47 -7.96 -1.20
N VAL A 105 -11.75 -8.16 0.09
CA VAL A 105 -13.04 -8.59 0.60
C VAL A 105 -13.46 -7.64 1.71
N ALA A 106 -14.65 -7.07 1.61
CA ALA A 106 -15.29 -6.32 2.70
C ALA A 106 -16.53 -7.08 3.17
N PRO A 107 -16.46 -7.82 4.28
CA PRO A 107 -17.60 -8.57 4.81
C PRO A 107 -18.60 -7.67 5.54
N GLN A 108 -19.89 -8.01 5.50
CA GLN A 108 -20.94 -7.33 6.25
C GLN A 108 -21.24 -8.06 7.57
N GLY A 109 -21.02 -7.37 8.68
CA GLY A 109 -21.33 -7.82 10.03
C GLY A 109 -22.84 -7.83 10.31
N ILE A 110 -23.28 -8.72 11.21
CA ILE A 110 -24.68 -8.78 11.67
C ILE A 110 -24.97 -7.53 12.49
N ASN A 111 -26.10 -6.86 12.23
CA ASN A 111 -26.48 -5.60 12.90
C ASN A 111 -25.35 -4.55 12.86
N ASN A 112 -24.57 -4.51 11.77
CA ASN A 112 -23.39 -3.65 11.62
C ASN A 112 -22.35 -3.82 12.74
N GLY A 113 -22.16 -5.05 13.23
CA GLY A 113 -21.14 -5.38 14.22
C GLY A 113 -20.57 -6.79 14.07
N TRP A 114 -19.58 -7.07 14.93
CA TRP A 114 -18.81 -8.33 14.99
C TRP A 114 -18.99 -9.00 16.35
N GLY A 115 -20.25 -9.24 16.72
CA GLY A 115 -20.61 -9.90 17.98
C GLY A 115 -19.97 -11.28 18.12
N ASN A 116 -19.76 -11.96 16.99
CA ASN A 116 -19.16 -13.29 16.87
C ASN A 116 -19.73 -14.29 17.89
N SER A 117 -21.06 -14.25 18.10
CA SER A 117 -21.73 -15.14 19.04
C SER A 117 -21.57 -16.59 18.57
N GLY A 118 -21.08 -17.47 19.45
CA GLY A 118 -20.80 -18.86 19.09
C GLY A 118 -19.73 -19.05 17.99
N GLY A 119 -18.96 -18.01 17.65
CA GLY A 119 -17.96 -18.06 16.57
C GLY A 119 -18.53 -17.83 15.16
N GLU A 120 -19.78 -17.36 15.02
CA GLU A 120 -20.46 -17.26 13.73
C GLU A 120 -19.80 -16.32 12.71
N ASP A 121 -19.11 -15.27 13.14
CA ASP A 121 -18.41 -14.35 12.25
C ASP A 121 -17.07 -14.93 11.80
N VAL A 122 -16.41 -15.71 12.64
CA VAL A 122 -15.21 -16.48 12.24
C VAL A 122 -15.59 -17.57 11.23
N THR A 123 -16.69 -18.29 11.47
CA THR A 123 -17.22 -19.27 10.51
C THR A 123 -17.60 -18.59 9.19
N PHE A 124 -18.18 -17.39 9.23
CA PHE A 124 -18.49 -16.63 8.02
C PHE A 124 -17.23 -16.28 7.22
N VAL A 125 -16.12 -15.96 7.89
CA VAL A 125 -14.83 -15.76 7.21
C VAL A 125 -14.33 -17.04 6.56
N ASP A 126 -14.42 -18.18 7.24
CA ASP A 126 -14.05 -19.48 6.65
C ASP A 126 -14.92 -19.82 5.43
N ASP A 127 -16.23 -19.53 5.48
CA ASP A 127 -17.16 -19.74 4.37
C ASP A 127 -16.82 -18.86 3.16
N MET A 128 -16.46 -17.58 3.39
CA MET A 128 -15.99 -16.68 2.33
C MET A 128 -14.68 -17.18 1.71
N ILE A 129 -13.70 -17.56 2.53
CA ILE A 129 -12.41 -18.11 2.06
C ILE A 129 -12.68 -19.34 1.19
N ARG A 130 -13.51 -20.28 1.62
CA ARG A 130 -13.84 -21.47 0.82
C ARG A 130 -14.47 -21.11 -0.51
N ARG A 131 -15.43 -20.17 -0.53
CA ARG A 131 -16.10 -19.74 -1.77
C ARG A 131 -15.11 -19.08 -2.73
N ILE A 132 -14.21 -18.26 -2.21
CA ILE A 132 -13.20 -17.54 -2.98
C ILE A 132 -12.11 -18.49 -3.49
N ASP A 133 -11.54 -19.32 -2.62
CA ASP A 133 -10.47 -20.27 -2.96
C ASP A 133 -10.89 -21.27 -4.04
N ASN A 134 -12.16 -21.68 -4.04
CA ASN A 134 -12.69 -22.59 -5.05
C ASN A 134 -12.82 -21.97 -6.45
N ASP A 135 -12.72 -20.64 -6.57
CA ASP A 135 -13.10 -19.89 -7.76
C ASP A 135 -12.00 -18.97 -8.29
N LEU A 136 -11.24 -18.35 -7.38
CA LEU A 136 -10.16 -17.43 -7.68
C LEU A 136 -8.81 -18.05 -7.33
N CYS A 137 -7.76 -17.62 -8.02
CA CYS A 137 -6.38 -18.03 -7.81
C CYS A 137 -5.74 -17.19 -6.71
N VAL A 138 -5.85 -17.65 -5.47
CA VAL A 138 -5.33 -16.98 -4.29
C VAL A 138 -4.01 -17.60 -3.87
N ASP A 139 -3.06 -16.75 -3.46
CA ASP A 139 -1.87 -17.20 -2.74
C ASP A 139 -2.25 -17.46 -1.29
N THR A 140 -2.29 -18.74 -0.93
CA THR A 140 -2.67 -19.16 0.43
C THR A 140 -1.71 -18.67 1.51
N THR A 141 -0.48 -18.31 1.15
CA THR A 141 0.56 -17.79 2.05
C THR A 141 0.51 -16.27 2.20
N GLN A 142 -0.33 -15.57 1.43
CA GLN A 142 -0.47 -14.12 1.43
C GLN A 142 -1.93 -13.70 1.64
N ARG A 143 -2.53 -14.25 2.71
CA ARG A 143 -3.84 -13.88 3.22
C ARG A 143 -3.72 -12.94 4.41
N PHE A 144 -4.42 -11.82 4.37
CA PHE A 144 -4.32 -10.78 5.39
C PHE A 144 -5.70 -10.33 5.86
N ALA A 145 -5.77 -9.81 7.09
CA ALA A 145 -6.96 -9.18 7.63
C ALA A 145 -6.61 -7.85 8.32
N LEU A 146 -7.47 -6.86 8.15
CA LEU A 146 -7.39 -5.59 8.86
C LEU A 146 -8.77 -5.01 9.14
N GLY A 147 -8.84 -4.12 10.12
CA GLY A 147 -10.04 -3.36 10.37
C GLY A 147 -9.83 -2.30 11.44
N PHE A 148 -10.83 -1.42 11.54
CA PHE A 148 -10.87 -0.35 12.53
C PHE A 148 -11.89 -0.64 13.64
N SER A 149 -11.56 -0.27 14.87
CA SER A 149 -12.44 -0.37 16.03
C SER A 149 -12.94 -1.81 16.20
N TYR A 150 -14.25 -2.05 16.12
CA TYR A 150 -14.79 -3.40 16.20
C TYR A 150 -14.28 -4.34 15.08
N GLY A 151 -13.99 -3.80 13.89
CA GLY A 151 -13.34 -4.55 12.81
C GLY A 151 -11.87 -4.87 13.09
N GLY A 152 -11.19 -4.02 13.87
CA GLY A 152 -9.85 -4.30 14.39
C GLY A 152 -9.89 -5.46 15.41
N ALA A 153 -10.90 -5.49 16.27
CA ALA A 153 -11.14 -6.61 17.17
C ALA A 153 -11.47 -7.92 16.42
N MET A 154 -12.26 -7.85 15.34
CA MET A 154 -12.52 -9.01 14.47
C MET A 154 -11.25 -9.52 13.80
N SER A 155 -10.41 -8.61 13.29
CA SER A 155 -9.10 -8.98 12.70
C SER A 155 -8.19 -9.64 13.74
N TYR A 156 -8.15 -9.12 14.96
CA TYR A 156 -7.44 -9.75 16.08
C TYR A 156 -8.00 -11.13 16.43
N ALA A 157 -9.32 -11.32 16.42
CA ALA A 157 -9.94 -12.62 16.68
C ALA A 157 -9.51 -13.67 15.64
N LEU A 158 -9.37 -13.29 14.36
CA LEU A 158 -8.87 -14.17 13.31
C LEU A 158 -7.41 -14.60 13.54
N ALA A 159 -6.55 -13.70 14.03
CA ALA A 159 -5.18 -14.06 14.41
C ALA A 159 -5.14 -15.14 15.50
N CYS A 160 -6.09 -15.11 16.44
CA CYS A 160 -6.20 -16.13 17.48
C CYS A 160 -6.82 -17.45 16.95
N ALA A 161 -7.91 -17.34 16.19
CA ALA A 161 -8.74 -18.48 15.82
C ALA A 161 -8.19 -19.24 14.61
N ARG A 162 -7.47 -18.55 13.72
CA ARG A 162 -7.04 -19.05 12.41
C ARG A 162 -5.56 -18.72 12.13
N PRO A 163 -4.62 -19.01 13.05
CA PRO A 163 -3.22 -18.61 12.91
C PRO A 163 -2.50 -19.25 11.71
N ASN A 164 -3.05 -20.36 11.17
CA ASN A 164 -2.51 -21.06 10.00
C ASN A 164 -3.21 -20.68 8.68
N VAL A 165 -4.27 -19.86 8.73
CA VAL A 165 -5.03 -19.46 7.53
C VAL A 165 -4.60 -18.07 7.05
N PHE A 166 -4.34 -17.17 8.00
CA PHE A 166 -3.86 -15.83 7.72
C PHE A 166 -2.36 -15.73 7.93
N ARG A 167 -1.68 -14.99 7.06
CA ARG A 167 -0.26 -14.69 7.16
C ARG A 167 0.03 -13.65 8.23
N ALA A 168 -0.80 -12.61 8.30
CA ALA A 168 -0.68 -11.50 9.25
C ALA A 168 -2.01 -10.74 9.39
N VAL A 169 -2.16 -10.00 10.50
CA VAL A 169 -3.28 -9.06 10.69
C VAL A 169 -2.80 -7.70 11.19
N ALA A 170 -3.56 -6.66 10.85
CA ALA A 170 -3.40 -5.31 11.37
C ALA A 170 -4.68 -4.84 12.07
N ALA A 171 -4.58 -4.49 13.36
CA ALA A 171 -5.71 -4.04 14.16
C ALA A 171 -5.58 -2.54 14.46
N ILE A 172 -6.49 -1.73 13.90
CA ILE A 172 -6.52 -0.28 14.08
C ILE A 172 -7.52 0.07 15.19
N ALA A 173 -7.04 0.71 16.25
CA ALA A 173 -7.82 1.16 17.41
C ALA A 173 -8.78 0.08 17.96
N ALA A 174 -8.33 -1.17 18.04
CA ALA A 174 -9.17 -2.27 18.48
C ALA A 174 -9.52 -2.12 19.96
N PRO A 175 -10.81 -2.12 20.36
CA PRO A 175 -11.20 -1.82 21.72
C PRO A 175 -10.86 -2.93 22.74
N GLY A 176 -10.41 -4.09 22.26
CA GLY A 176 -10.11 -5.28 23.04
C GLY A 176 -10.39 -6.54 22.24
N GLY A 177 -10.26 -7.70 22.90
CA GLY A 177 -10.59 -8.99 22.30
C GLY A 177 -12.10 -9.23 22.30
N ILE A 178 -12.58 -9.91 21.27
CA ILE A 178 -13.97 -10.39 21.17
C ILE A 178 -14.00 -11.93 21.31
N SER A 179 -15.19 -12.52 21.35
CA SER A 179 -15.34 -13.98 21.29
C SER A 179 -14.60 -14.54 20.06
N GLY A 180 -14.15 -15.79 20.15
CA GLY A 180 -13.37 -16.45 19.10
C GLY A 180 -11.85 -16.43 19.30
N CYS A 181 -11.32 -15.69 20.28
CA CYS A 181 -9.88 -15.70 20.59
C CYS A 181 -9.48 -16.73 21.70
N SER A 182 -10.32 -17.73 21.97
CA SER A 182 -9.97 -18.84 22.88
C SER A 182 -8.89 -19.73 22.24
N GLY A 183 -7.77 -19.94 22.93
CA GLY A 183 -6.66 -20.77 22.43
C GLY A 183 -5.64 -20.06 21.53
N GLY A 184 -5.72 -18.73 21.38
CA GLY A 184 -4.75 -17.92 20.62
C GLY A 184 -3.37 -17.81 21.26
N THR A 185 -2.68 -18.94 21.41
CA THR A 185 -1.33 -19.08 21.98
C THR A 185 -0.26 -19.35 20.92
N GLN A 186 -0.66 -19.59 19.67
CA GLN A 186 0.26 -19.82 18.57
C GLN A 186 0.99 -18.52 18.17
N PRO A 187 2.24 -18.61 17.67
CA PRO A 187 2.91 -17.48 17.05
C PRO A 187 2.12 -16.95 15.85
N PHE A 188 2.06 -15.63 15.70
CA PHE A 188 1.31 -14.99 14.62
C PHE A 188 1.84 -13.59 14.31
N ALA A 189 1.98 -13.24 13.02
CA ALA A 189 2.43 -11.91 12.63
C ALA A 189 1.34 -10.86 12.91
N TYR A 190 1.61 -9.94 13.84
CA TYR A 190 0.61 -8.97 14.32
C TYR A 190 1.10 -7.53 14.27
N MET A 191 0.27 -6.63 13.74
CA MET A 191 0.44 -5.19 13.85
C MET A 191 -0.71 -4.57 14.65
N GLY A 192 -0.39 -3.81 15.69
CA GLY A 192 -1.34 -2.98 16.44
C GLY A 192 -1.11 -1.50 16.15
N ILE A 193 -2.18 -0.76 15.91
CA ILE A 193 -2.15 0.68 15.65
C ILE A 193 -3.13 1.36 16.60
N HIS A 194 -2.68 2.32 17.43
CA HIS A 194 -3.55 2.87 18.49
C HIS A 194 -3.21 4.31 18.88
N GLY A 195 -4.23 5.12 19.14
CA GLY A 195 -4.07 6.50 19.62
C GLY A 195 -3.82 6.55 21.13
N ILE A 196 -2.89 7.39 21.57
CA ILE A 196 -2.55 7.53 23.01
C ILE A 196 -3.70 8.13 23.85
N ASN A 197 -4.64 8.85 23.21
CA ASN A 197 -5.83 9.42 23.86
C ASN A 197 -7.08 8.54 23.70
N ASP A 198 -6.93 7.34 23.10
CA ASP A 198 -7.95 6.30 23.08
C ASP A 198 -7.74 5.31 24.25
N ASN A 199 -8.42 4.19 24.25
CA ASN A 199 -8.25 3.09 25.19
C ASN A 199 -6.96 2.27 24.97
N ILE A 200 -5.81 2.95 24.81
CA ILE A 200 -4.53 2.36 24.40
C ILE A 200 -4.10 1.15 25.26
N GLY A 201 -4.51 1.09 26.53
CA GLY A 201 -4.29 -0.07 27.39
C GLY A 201 -4.83 -1.38 26.79
N ALA A 202 -5.98 -1.35 26.12
CA ALA A 202 -6.52 -2.50 25.41
C ALA A 202 -5.61 -2.91 24.24
N GLY A 203 -5.24 -1.96 23.38
CA GLY A 203 -4.34 -2.19 22.25
C GLY A 203 -2.99 -2.77 22.67
N ARG A 204 -2.39 -2.25 23.75
CA ARG A 204 -1.17 -2.78 24.37
C ARG A 204 -1.37 -4.24 24.80
N GLY A 205 -2.49 -4.57 25.46
CA GLY A 205 -2.80 -5.93 25.87
C GLY A 205 -2.92 -6.92 24.69
N LEU A 206 -3.51 -6.49 23.57
CA LEU A 206 -3.58 -7.29 22.33
C LEU A 206 -2.19 -7.53 21.73
N ARG A 207 -1.38 -6.47 21.61
CA ARG A 207 0.02 -6.55 21.17
C ARG A 207 0.84 -7.50 22.05
N ASP A 208 0.76 -7.34 23.37
CA ASP A 208 1.58 -8.08 24.33
C ASP A 208 1.32 -9.58 24.30
N ARG A 209 0.12 -10.01 23.87
CA ARG A 209 -0.14 -11.42 23.60
C ARG A 209 0.81 -11.96 22.53
N PHE A 210 0.91 -11.28 21.39
CA PHE A 210 1.75 -11.76 20.29
C PHE A 210 3.24 -11.50 20.54
N VAL A 211 3.61 -10.48 21.32
CA VAL A 211 4.98 -10.36 21.85
C VAL A 211 5.38 -11.64 22.59
N ARG A 212 4.50 -12.15 23.48
CA ARG A 212 4.74 -13.40 24.20
C ARG A 212 4.69 -14.62 23.29
N ASN A 213 3.62 -14.78 22.50
CA ASN A 213 3.44 -15.96 21.64
C ASN A 213 4.57 -16.11 20.61
N ASN A 214 5.10 -15.00 20.11
CA ASN A 214 6.14 -15.00 19.09
C ASN A 214 7.55 -15.04 19.69
N GLY A 215 7.69 -15.04 21.02
CA GLY A 215 9.00 -15.03 21.69
C GLY A 215 9.80 -13.75 21.51
N CYS A 216 9.13 -12.63 21.21
CA CYS A 216 9.80 -11.34 21.03
C CYS A 216 10.42 -10.85 22.34
N THR A 217 11.46 -10.03 22.24
CA THR A 217 12.03 -9.31 23.37
C THR A 217 10.98 -8.39 23.98
N ALA A 218 10.65 -8.60 25.25
CA ALA A 218 9.73 -7.74 25.97
C ALA A 218 10.35 -6.35 26.14
N GLN A 219 9.61 -5.32 25.73
CA GLN A 219 10.00 -3.92 25.87
C GLN A 219 8.76 -3.04 26.00
N ASN A 220 8.93 -1.88 26.63
CA ASN A 220 7.97 -0.80 26.51
C ASN A 220 8.25 -0.07 25.20
N ALA A 221 7.50 -0.40 24.15
CA ALA A 221 7.62 0.32 22.88
C ALA A 221 7.38 1.82 23.11
N PRO A 222 8.26 2.70 22.58
CA PRO A 222 8.05 4.14 22.68
C PRO A 222 6.72 4.57 22.07
N GLU A 223 6.06 5.51 22.71
CA GLU A 223 4.81 6.10 22.25
C GLU A 223 4.98 7.62 22.20
N PRO A 224 4.31 8.31 21.25
CA PRO A 224 4.46 9.75 21.10
C PRO A 224 3.94 10.48 22.34
N ALA A 225 4.56 11.64 22.65
CA ALA A 225 4.09 12.50 23.70
C ALA A 225 2.76 13.18 23.29
N PRO A 226 1.83 13.44 24.24
CA PRO A 226 0.65 14.26 23.97
C PRO A 226 1.04 15.62 23.38
N GLY A 227 0.42 15.99 22.27
CA GLY A 227 0.70 17.25 21.55
C GLY A 227 1.87 17.19 20.56
N SER A 228 2.56 16.06 20.42
CA SER A 228 3.64 15.88 19.43
C SER A 228 3.15 15.85 17.98
N ARG A 229 1.86 15.56 17.74
CA ARG A 229 1.24 15.44 16.42
C ARG A 229 1.98 14.45 15.50
N ALA A 230 2.56 13.41 16.08
CA ALA A 230 3.35 12.42 15.38
C ALA A 230 2.90 11.01 15.76
N HIS A 231 3.34 10.04 14.96
CA HIS A 231 3.29 8.63 15.32
C HIS A 231 4.70 8.09 15.59
N ILE A 232 4.76 6.96 16.29
CA ILE A 232 5.95 6.15 16.46
C ILE A 232 5.60 4.71 16.12
N THR A 233 6.28 4.15 15.12
CA THR A 233 6.20 2.74 14.75
C THR A 233 7.40 1.99 15.33
N THR A 234 7.13 0.93 16.09
CA THR A 234 8.14 0.07 16.72
C THR A 234 7.97 -1.37 16.23
N ALA A 235 8.96 -1.88 15.51
CA ALA A 235 9.11 -3.31 15.28
C ALA A 235 9.78 -3.97 16.50
N TYR A 236 9.18 -5.02 17.05
CA TYR A 236 9.77 -5.77 18.15
C TYR A 236 10.92 -6.65 17.67
N SER A 237 12.01 -6.64 18.41
CA SER A 237 13.18 -7.48 18.15
C SER A 237 13.04 -8.85 18.82
N GLY A 238 13.88 -9.80 18.42
CA GLY A 238 13.92 -11.15 19.03
C GLY A 238 12.72 -12.04 18.72
N CYS A 239 11.75 -11.57 17.92
CA CYS A 239 10.61 -12.38 17.50
C CYS A 239 11.07 -13.59 16.69
N ARG A 240 10.34 -14.71 16.82
CA ARG A 240 10.49 -15.89 15.97
C ARG A 240 10.39 -15.49 14.50
N GLU A 241 11.31 -16.02 13.69
CA GLU A 241 11.35 -15.78 12.25
C GLU A 241 9.97 -16.06 11.61
N GLY A 242 9.53 -15.16 10.74
CA GLY A 242 8.22 -15.22 10.11
C GLY A 242 7.07 -14.67 10.95
N TYR A 243 7.25 -14.38 12.24
CA TYR A 243 6.18 -13.89 13.13
C TYR A 243 6.54 -12.52 13.76
N PRO A 244 6.69 -11.45 12.94
CA PRO A 244 6.97 -10.12 13.46
C PRO A 244 5.81 -9.57 14.30
N VAL A 245 6.14 -8.73 15.29
CA VAL A 245 5.17 -7.88 15.99
C VAL A 245 5.54 -6.42 15.77
N VAL A 246 4.58 -5.63 15.31
CA VAL A 246 4.73 -4.18 15.07
C VAL A 246 3.70 -3.42 15.90
N TRP A 247 4.13 -2.31 16.50
CA TRP A 247 3.28 -1.42 17.28
C TRP A 247 3.42 0.01 16.78
N ALA A 248 2.35 0.60 16.28
CA ALA A 248 2.31 2.01 15.86
C ALA A 248 1.38 2.80 16.78
N ALA A 249 1.96 3.61 17.66
CA ALA A 249 1.21 4.51 18.52
C ALA A 249 1.21 5.92 17.92
N PHE A 250 0.11 6.66 18.06
CA PHE A 250 -0.01 8.02 17.53
C PHE A 250 -0.62 9.01 18.53
N ASP A 251 -0.22 10.28 18.40
CA ASP A 251 -0.81 11.37 19.17
C ASP A 251 -2.22 11.71 18.64
N GLY A 252 -3.21 10.98 19.13
CA GLY A 252 -4.60 11.08 18.69
C GLY A 252 -5.53 10.18 19.48
N GLY A 253 -6.81 10.19 19.11
CA GLY A 253 -7.87 9.43 19.78
C GLY A 253 -8.28 8.19 18.99
N HIS A 254 -9.58 7.86 19.04
CA HIS A 254 -10.17 6.73 18.32
C HIS A 254 -10.32 7.04 16.82
N GLN A 255 -9.25 6.82 16.05
CA GLN A 255 -9.14 7.22 14.65
C GLN A 255 -8.66 6.06 13.77
N GLN A 256 -9.18 5.98 12.54
CA GLN A 256 -8.74 4.98 11.55
C GLN A 256 -7.67 5.52 10.59
N GLY A 257 -7.73 6.81 10.29
CA GLY A 257 -6.85 7.48 9.34
C GLY A 257 -6.14 8.70 9.93
N PRO A 258 -5.45 8.59 11.09
CA PRO A 258 -4.73 9.71 11.68
C PRO A 258 -3.67 10.28 10.72
N VAL A 259 -3.40 11.57 10.85
CA VAL A 259 -2.46 12.31 10.01
C VAL A 259 -1.46 13.07 10.87
N ASP A 260 -0.18 12.82 10.66
CA ASP A 260 0.89 13.55 11.33
C ASP A 260 0.88 15.04 10.97
N GLY A 261 1.40 15.86 11.88
CA GLY A 261 1.39 17.32 11.81
C GLY A 261 0.04 17.95 12.17
N CYS A 262 -1.00 17.16 12.42
CA CYS A 262 -2.31 17.66 12.83
C CYS A 262 -2.92 16.85 13.98
N ALA A 263 -3.27 17.55 15.08
CA ALA A 263 -3.98 16.94 16.20
C ALA A 263 -5.44 16.64 15.82
N GLY A 264 -5.86 15.37 15.95
CA GLY A 264 -7.25 14.96 15.72
C GLY A 264 -7.72 14.98 14.27
N CYS A 265 -6.85 15.28 13.30
CA CYS A 265 -7.20 15.16 11.88
C CYS A 265 -7.33 13.69 11.48
N GLU A 266 -8.34 13.40 10.67
CA GLU A 266 -8.48 12.14 9.95
C GLU A 266 -8.57 12.39 8.44
N SER A 267 -7.78 11.66 7.66
CA SER A 267 -7.87 11.68 6.19
C SER A 267 -7.28 10.41 5.63
N GLY A 268 -8.11 9.60 4.98
CA GLY A 268 -7.65 8.39 4.32
C GLY A 268 -6.57 8.65 3.27
N ALA A 269 -6.65 9.78 2.55
CA ALA A 269 -5.64 10.19 1.57
C ALA A 269 -4.28 10.51 2.19
N ARG A 270 -4.25 11.22 3.33
CA ARG A 270 -3.02 11.71 3.95
C ARG A 270 -2.48 10.80 5.04
N SER A 271 -3.28 9.85 5.53
CA SER A 271 -2.88 8.98 6.63
C SER A 271 -1.69 8.09 6.26
N TRP A 272 -0.74 7.97 7.20
CA TRP A 272 0.41 7.08 7.12
C TRP A 272 0.02 5.61 7.35
N VAL A 273 -1.12 5.34 8.02
CA VAL A 273 -1.57 4.01 8.43
C VAL A 273 -1.62 3.01 7.27
N LYS A 274 -2.21 3.42 6.15
CA LYS A 274 -2.34 2.55 4.96
C LYS A 274 -1.00 2.05 4.46
N GLY A 275 0.01 2.92 4.53
CA GLY A 275 1.35 2.55 4.13
C GLY A 275 1.91 1.51 5.08
N GLU A 276 2.00 1.85 6.37
CA GLU A 276 2.60 0.97 7.40
C GLU A 276 1.99 -0.45 7.37
N ILE A 277 0.68 -0.54 7.20
CA ILE A 277 0.01 -1.85 7.07
C ILE A 277 0.43 -2.57 5.78
N TRP A 278 0.47 -1.88 4.64
CA TRP A 278 0.91 -2.49 3.38
C TRP A 278 2.33 -3.03 3.47
N SER A 279 3.21 -2.28 4.12
CA SER A 279 4.57 -2.70 4.39
C SER A 279 4.63 -3.95 5.24
N PHE A 280 3.92 -3.91 6.36
CA PHE A 280 3.84 -5.03 7.27
C PHE A 280 3.31 -6.30 6.61
N PHE A 281 2.31 -6.20 5.73
CA PHE A 281 1.76 -7.35 5.01
C PHE A 281 2.68 -7.90 3.94
N THR A 282 3.37 -7.02 3.20
CA THR A 282 4.10 -7.43 1.99
C THR A 282 5.60 -7.55 2.17
N GLY A 283 6.15 -7.04 3.26
CA GLY A 283 7.59 -6.83 3.43
C GLY A 283 8.17 -5.76 2.49
N ALA A 284 7.32 -5.06 1.73
CA ALA A 284 7.72 -3.90 0.93
C ALA A 284 7.76 -2.66 1.81
N ASP A 285 8.47 -1.61 1.42
CA ASP A 285 8.34 -0.30 2.09
C ASP A 285 6.89 0.22 1.96
N PRO A 286 6.31 0.90 2.98
CA PRO A 286 4.88 1.27 3.04
C PRO A 286 4.42 2.27 1.99
N THR A 287 5.36 2.94 1.34
CA THR A 287 5.05 3.64 0.11
C THR A 287 5.09 2.60 -1.02
N PRO A 288 4.20 2.60 -2.03
CA PRO A 288 4.79 2.45 -3.35
C PRO A 288 5.84 3.56 -3.32
N ASN A 289 7.11 3.22 -3.10
CA ASN A 289 8.18 3.97 -3.72
C ASN A 289 7.61 4.15 -5.11
N PRO A 290 7.20 5.37 -5.50
CA PRO A 290 6.70 5.54 -6.85
C PRO A 290 7.94 5.17 -7.61
N THR A 291 7.98 3.96 -8.21
CA THR A 291 9.24 3.31 -8.58
C THR A 291 10.06 4.37 -9.25
N THR A 292 11.14 4.84 -8.63
CA THR A 292 11.77 6.05 -9.15
C THR A 292 12.23 5.67 -10.53
N PHE A 293 11.67 6.32 -11.53
CA PHE A 293 11.96 6.02 -12.91
C PHE A 293 12.64 7.23 -13.50
N ARG A 294 13.49 6.98 -14.49
CA ARG A 294 13.99 8.05 -15.32
C ARG A 294 13.06 8.20 -16.51
N LEU A 295 12.94 9.42 -17.02
CA LEU A 295 12.27 9.67 -18.30
C LEU A 295 13.33 9.84 -19.36
N ARG A 296 13.54 8.83 -20.19
CA ARG A 296 14.51 8.85 -21.28
C ARG A 296 13.86 9.37 -22.56
N SER A 297 14.44 10.42 -23.15
CA SER A 297 14.07 10.89 -24.47
C SER A 297 14.50 9.88 -25.53
N GLN A 298 13.59 9.51 -26.43
CA GLN A 298 13.93 8.62 -27.56
C GLN A 298 14.82 9.31 -28.59
N SER A 299 14.77 10.65 -28.71
CA SER A 299 15.63 11.40 -29.64
C SER A 299 17.08 11.47 -29.21
N ALA A 300 17.33 11.62 -27.91
CA ALA A 300 18.66 11.92 -27.38
C ALA A 300 19.34 10.76 -26.64
N ASP A 301 18.61 9.65 -26.41
CA ASP A 301 19.00 8.54 -25.50
C ASP A 301 19.50 9.03 -24.13
N ARG A 302 18.89 10.13 -23.66
CA ARG A 302 19.24 10.85 -22.43
C ARG A 302 18.03 11.06 -21.55
N CYS A 303 18.28 11.23 -20.26
CA CYS A 303 17.25 11.33 -19.25
C CYS A 303 16.87 12.79 -18.99
N LEU A 304 15.58 13.02 -18.73
CA LEU A 304 15.07 14.28 -18.19
C LEU A 304 15.75 14.55 -16.85
N ASP A 305 16.30 15.75 -16.70
CA ASP A 305 17.22 16.10 -15.62
C ASP A 305 16.95 17.53 -15.13
N VAL A 306 16.96 17.70 -13.81
CA VAL A 306 16.97 19.03 -13.19
C VAL A 306 18.38 19.62 -13.26
N SER A 307 18.55 20.66 -14.08
CA SER A 307 19.85 21.26 -14.37
C SER A 307 20.68 21.53 -13.12
N GLY A 308 21.87 20.93 -13.06
CA GLY A 308 22.81 21.12 -11.94
C GLY A 308 22.37 20.53 -10.61
N ALA A 309 21.34 19.67 -10.60
CA ALA A 309 20.64 19.22 -9.39
C ALA A 309 20.19 20.38 -8.48
N ASP A 310 19.91 21.54 -9.08
CA ASP A 310 19.41 22.69 -8.34
C ASP A 310 17.99 22.41 -7.86
N SER A 311 17.81 22.41 -6.54
CA SER A 311 16.50 22.18 -5.95
C SER A 311 15.62 23.44 -5.93
N SER A 312 16.11 24.61 -6.32
CA SER A 312 15.35 25.87 -6.24
C SER A 312 14.09 25.88 -7.14
N ASN A 313 13.06 26.62 -6.71
CA ASN A 313 11.89 26.87 -7.56
C ASN A 313 12.32 27.62 -8.82
N GLY A 314 11.93 27.09 -9.98
CA GLY A 314 12.33 27.63 -11.27
C GLY A 314 13.57 27.00 -11.87
N ALA A 315 14.24 26.07 -11.17
CA ALA A 315 15.30 25.27 -11.75
C ALA A 315 14.79 24.53 -12.99
N GLN A 316 15.58 24.62 -14.06
CA GLN A 316 15.14 24.31 -15.42
C GLN A 316 15.37 22.84 -15.76
N MET A 317 14.48 22.28 -16.58
CA MET A 317 14.64 20.93 -17.10
C MET A 317 15.53 20.91 -18.34
N ILE A 318 16.42 19.93 -18.37
CA ILE A 318 17.32 19.62 -19.49
C ILE A 318 17.30 18.11 -19.77
N THR A 319 17.94 17.67 -20.86
CA THR A 319 18.34 16.27 -21.01
C THR A 319 19.81 16.09 -20.64
N TRP A 320 20.12 15.00 -19.95
CA TRP A 320 21.48 14.66 -19.55
C TRP A 320 21.74 13.14 -19.60
N ASP A 321 23.02 12.77 -19.66
CA ASP A 321 23.63 11.53 -19.20
C ASP A 321 22.74 10.75 -18.22
N CYS A 322 22.07 9.67 -18.63
CA CYS A 322 21.24 8.89 -17.70
C CYS A 322 22.07 8.35 -16.53
N HIS A 323 21.72 8.72 -15.30
CA HIS A 323 22.45 8.38 -14.08
C HIS A 323 21.49 8.11 -12.91
N THR A 324 22.03 7.78 -11.73
CA THR A 324 21.23 7.44 -10.54
C THR A 324 21.07 8.58 -9.54
N GLY A 325 21.64 9.76 -9.81
CA GLY A 325 21.46 10.97 -9.02
C GLY A 325 19.99 11.41 -8.90
N ALA A 326 19.62 11.98 -7.75
CA ALA A 326 18.23 12.31 -7.39
C ALA A 326 17.52 13.27 -8.36
N ASN A 327 18.29 14.09 -9.09
CA ASN A 327 17.81 15.05 -10.12
C ASN A 327 17.27 14.39 -11.40
N GLN A 328 17.37 13.06 -11.54
CA GLN A 328 16.73 12.29 -12.62
C GLN A 328 15.72 11.25 -12.11
N GLN A 329 15.52 11.16 -10.79
CA GLN A 329 14.67 10.15 -10.17
C GLN A 329 13.25 10.69 -10.01
N PHE A 330 12.39 10.38 -10.97
CA PHE A 330 11.01 10.82 -10.96
C PHE A 330 10.11 9.82 -10.25
N THR A 331 9.17 10.39 -9.51
CA THR A 331 8.07 9.68 -8.88
C THR A 331 6.75 10.15 -9.48
N GLN A 332 5.77 9.27 -9.64
CA GLN A 332 4.45 9.65 -10.15
C GLN A 332 3.38 9.45 -9.08
N THR A 333 2.59 10.51 -8.81
CA THR A 333 1.42 10.46 -7.93
C THR A 333 0.23 11.03 -8.69
N GLY A 334 -0.67 10.17 -9.18
CA GLY A 334 -1.70 10.59 -10.12
C GLY A 334 -1.09 11.15 -11.41
N GLN A 335 -1.49 12.37 -11.80
CA GLN A 335 -0.92 13.09 -12.96
C GLN A 335 0.35 13.89 -12.60
N THR A 336 0.77 13.91 -11.34
CA THR A 336 1.91 14.71 -10.91
C THR A 336 3.21 13.91 -11.01
N LEU A 337 4.20 14.47 -11.70
CA LEU A 337 5.58 13.99 -11.72
C LEU A 337 6.40 14.78 -10.70
N ARG A 338 7.06 14.09 -9.77
CA ARG A 338 7.85 14.69 -8.70
C ARG A 338 9.31 14.27 -8.78
N VAL A 339 10.22 15.21 -8.53
CA VAL A 339 11.67 15.01 -8.53
C VAL A 339 12.29 15.92 -7.46
N MET A 340 13.23 15.40 -6.67
CA MET A 340 13.92 16.16 -5.60
C MET A 340 12.97 16.93 -4.64
N GLY A 341 11.79 16.35 -4.33
CA GLY A 341 10.79 16.96 -3.45
C GLY A 341 9.90 18.03 -4.09
N ARG A 342 10.08 18.32 -5.39
CA ARG A 342 9.31 19.29 -6.17
C ARG A 342 8.55 18.63 -7.31
N CYS A 343 7.69 19.39 -7.96
CA CYS A 343 6.85 18.94 -9.07
C CYS A 343 7.38 19.45 -10.41
N LEU A 344 7.30 18.62 -11.46
CA LEU A 344 7.50 19.06 -12.84
C LEU A 344 6.40 20.08 -13.19
N ASP A 345 6.81 21.24 -13.68
CA ASP A 345 6.00 22.44 -13.77
C ASP A 345 6.27 23.16 -15.10
N VAL A 346 5.25 23.91 -15.55
CA VAL A 346 5.43 24.99 -16.52
C VAL A 346 4.86 26.30 -15.94
N PRO A 347 5.38 27.48 -16.36
CA PRO A 347 4.80 28.76 -16.00
C PRO A 347 3.28 28.83 -16.28
N SER A 348 2.55 29.61 -15.47
CA SER A 348 1.10 29.76 -15.61
C SER A 348 0.67 30.36 -16.95
N ASP A 349 1.56 31.14 -17.57
CA ASP A 349 1.42 31.77 -18.88
C ASP A 349 2.17 31.02 -20.00
N ALA A 350 2.49 29.74 -19.78
CA ALA A 350 3.26 28.94 -20.72
C ALA A 350 2.59 28.85 -22.10
N ALA A 351 3.35 29.24 -23.13
CA ALA A 351 3.04 29.09 -24.55
C ALA A 351 4.06 28.13 -25.20
N PRO A 352 3.88 27.72 -26.48
CA PRO A 352 4.87 26.90 -27.18
C PRO A 352 6.27 27.52 -27.09
N GLY A 353 7.25 26.74 -26.61
CA GLY A 353 8.63 27.17 -26.38
C GLY A 353 8.93 27.50 -24.91
N ALA A 354 7.92 27.60 -24.05
CA ALA A 354 8.11 27.80 -22.63
C ALA A 354 8.92 26.64 -22.02
N ARG A 355 9.85 26.99 -21.13
CA ARG A 355 10.72 25.99 -20.49
C ARG A 355 9.97 25.21 -19.42
N ALA A 356 10.16 23.90 -19.42
CA ALA A 356 9.77 23.07 -18.27
C ALA A 356 10.75 23.33 -17.11
N ARG A 357 10.23 23.31 -15.89
CA ARG A 357 10.98 23.60 -14.66
C ARG A 357 10.49 22.73 -13.51
N ILE A 358 11.12 22.84 -12.35
CA ILE A 358 10.54 22.36 -11.10
C ILE A 358 9.98 23.50 -10.26
N TRP A 359 8.93 23.21 -9.52
CA TRP A 359 8.33 24.13 -8.55
C TRP A 359 7.75 23.37 -7.37
N ASP A 360 7.55 24.05 -6.24
CA ASP A 360 6.82 23.49 -5.11
C ASP A 360 5.46 22.95 -5.59
N CYS A 361 5.07 21.81 -5.04
CA CYS A 361 3.86 21.11 -5.47
C CYS A 361 2.60 21.83 -4.98
N THR A 362 1.89 22.50 -5.89
CA THR A 362 0.66 23.26 -5.60
C THR A 362 -0.60 22.48 -5.94
N GLY A 363 -0.50 21.44 -6.77
CA GLY A 363 -1.64 20.69 -7.30
C GLY A 363 -2.33 21.34 -8.50
N GLY A 364 -1.83 22.49 -8.96
CA GLY A 364 -2.34 23.21 -10.13
C GLY A 364 -2.23 22.41 -11.45
N ALA A 365 -3.06 22.78 -12.44
CA ALA A 365 -3.10 22.11 -13.73
C ALA A 365 -1.77 22.20 -14.50
N ASN A 366 -0.96 23.24 -14.26
CA ASN A 366 0.38 23.38 -14.83
C ASN A 366 1.38 22.33 -14.32
N GLN A 367 1.05 21.59 -13.26
CA GLN A 367 1.85 20.51 -12.67
C GLN A 367 1.26 19.12 -12.93
N GLN A 368 0.21 19.03 -13.74
CA GLN A 368 -0.45 17.79 -14.10
C GLN A 368 -0.05 17.38 -15.52
N TRP A 369 0.40 16.14 -15.65
CA TRP A 369 0.99 15.59 -16.86
C TRP A 369 0.35 14.24 -17.20
N ASN A 370 -0.14 14.15 -18.43
CA ASN A 370 -0.70 12.95 -19.03
C ASN A 370 0.40 12.17 -19.75
N LEU A 371 0.78 11.01 -19.21
CA LEU A 371 1.73 10.10 -19.85
C LEU A 371 0.94 9.19 -20.80
N ASN A 372 1.07 9.42 -22.10
CA ASN A 372 0.30 8.72 -23.12
C ASN A 372 0.99 7.42 -23.54
N THR A 373 0.21 6.45 -24.01
CA THR A 373 0.71 5.14 -24.48
C THR A 373 1.61 5.23 -25.71
N ASP A 374 1.50 6.32 -26.47
CA ASP A 374 2.36 6.61 -27.62
C ASP A 374 3.71 7.26 -27.22
N GLY A 375 3.98 7.41 -25.93
CA GLY A 375 5.21 7.98 -25.38
C GLY A 375 5.24 9.50 -25.28
N THR A 376 4.19 10.23 -25.69
CA THR A 376 4.12 11.67 -25.38
C THR A 376 3.77 11.93 -23.92
N ILE A 377 4.21 13.08 -23.40
CA ILE A 377 3.85 13.58 -22.06
C ILE A 377 3.19 14.95 -22.22
N GLY A 378 1.86 15.02 -22.10
CA GLY A 378 1.09 16.24 -22.31
C GLY A 378 0.78 16.97 -21.01
N ASN A 379 0.88 18.30 -20.99
CA ASN A 379 0.56 19.13 -19.83
C ASN A 379 -0.94 19.46 -19.78
N ALA A 380 -1.58 19.29 -18.64
CA ALA A 380 -3.03 19.47 -18.50
C ALA A 380 -3.51 20.93 -18.60
N GLN A 381 -2.67 21.91 -18.24
CA GLN A 381 -3.01 23.33 -18.38
C GLN A 381 -2.96 23.79 -19.84
N THR A 382 -1.87 23.45 -20.53
CA THR A 382 -1.57 24.02 -21.85
C THR A 382 -2.04 23.15 -23.02
N GLY A 383 -2.23 21.84 -22.80
CA GLY A 383 -2.45 20.87 -23.87
C GLY A 383 -1.20 20.60 -24.73
N LEU A 384 -0.04 21.15 -24.36
CA LEU A 384 1.23 20.99 -25.08
C LEU A 384 2.02 19.79 -24.55
N CYS A 385 2.94 19.28 -25.37
CA CYS A 385 3.76 18.11 -25.06
C CYS A 385 5.17 18.49 -24.60
N LEU A 386 5.72 17.71 -23.67
CA LEU A 386 7.11 17.81 -23.22
C LEU A 386 8.07 17.47 -24.37
N ASP A 387 8.97 18.38 -24.69
CA ASP A 387 9.74 18.38 -25.94
C ASP A 387 11.21 18.71 -25.68
N VAL A 388 12.13 17.92 -26.26
CA VAL A 388 13.55 18.28 -26.32
C VAL A 388 13.75 19.31 -27.44
N ASN A 389 14.03 20.56 -27.06
CA ASN A 389 14.06 21.70 -27.98
C ASN A 389 14.97 21.43 -29.19
N GLY A 390 14.39 21.56 -30.39
CA GLY A 390 15.06 21.33 -31.67
C GLY A 390 15.52 19.87 -31.90
N GLY A 391 15.08 18.92 -31.07
CA GLY A 391 15.51 17.52 -31.12
C GLY A 391 17.00 17.32 -30.83
N SER A 392 17.62 18.24 -30.09
CA SER A 392 19.05 18.20 -29.80
C SER A 392 19.44 16.94 -29.01
N THR A 393 20.53 16.31 -29.44
CA THR A 393 21.11 15.12 -28.80
C THR A 393 22.35 15.48 -27.97
N ALA A 394 22.44 16.69 -27.45
CA ALA A 394 23.54 17.12 -26.59
C ALA A 394 23.13 17.09 -25.11
N ASN A 395 24.11 16.83 -24.23
CA ASN A 395 23.94 17.09 -22.80
C ASN A 395 23.62 18.57 -22.57
N GLY A 396 22.65 18.85 -21.71
CA GLY A 396 22.19 20.21 -21.43
C GLY A 396 21.17 20.75 -22.43
N ALA A 397 20.70 19.95 -23.38
CA ALA A 397 19.63 20.38 -24.27
C ALA A 397 18.37 20.77 -23.47
N ALA A 398 17.80 21.92 -23.85
CA ALA A 398 16.64 22.48 -23.19
C ALA A 398 15.39 21.60 -23.39
N VAL A 399 14.71 21.24 -22.30
CA VAL A 399 13.35 20.69 -22.36
C VAL A 399 12.28 21.80 -22.23
N ILE A 400 11.36 21.84 -23.18
CA ILE A 400 10.30 22.85 -23.31
C ILE A 400 8.93 22.15 -23.38
N VAL A 401 7.86 22.94 -23.45
CA VAL A 401 6.57 22.48 -23.97
C VAL A 401 6.32 23.00 -25.37
N TRP A 402 5.82 22.15 -26.26
CA TRP A 402 5.55 22.48 -27.66
C TRP A 402 4.27 21.81 -28.16
N SER A 403 3.74 22.27 -29.30
CA SER A 403 2.59 21.63 -29.94
C SER A 403 2.85 20.15 -30.14
N CYS A 404 1.93 19.29 -29.70
CA CYS A 404 2.09 17.84 -29.79
C CYS A 404 2.20 17.38 -31.25
N HIS A 405 3.22 16.60 -31.57
CA HIS A 405 3.47 16.04 -32.89
C HIS A 405 4.12 14.64 -32.79
N THR A 406 4.30 13.96 -33.92
CA THR A 406 4.80 12.57 -33.97
C THR A 406 6.32 12.45 -33.92
N GLY A 407 7.03 13.53 -33.60
CA GLY A 407 8.49 13.59 -33.63
C GLY A 407 9.11 12.89 -32.43
N VAL A 408 10.26 12.24 -32.63
CA VAL A 408 10.94 11.47 -31.58
C VAL A 408 11.43 12.32 -30.41
N ASN A 409 11.57 13.63 -30.59
CA ASN A 409 11.93 14.60 -29.55
C ASN A 409 10.81 14.87 -28.54
N GLN A 410 9.59 14.39 -28.80
CA GLN A 410 8.47 14.40 -27.84
C GLN A 410 8.15 13.01 -27.28
N ARG A 411 8.96 12.00 -27.61
CA ARG A 411 8.76 10.63 -27.14
C ARG A 411 9.67 10.33 -25.96
N TRP A 412 9.06 9.91 -24.87
CA TRP A 412 9.71 9.61 -23.61
C TRP A 412 9.36 8.18 -23.17
N ALA A 413 10.35 7.47 -22.65
CA ALA A 413 10.19 6.14 -22.09
C ALA A 413 10.65 6.12 -20.64
N ARG A 414 10.01 5.28 -19.82
CA ARG A 414 10.52 4.97 -18.48
C ARG A 414 11.80 4.13 -18.63
N ALA A 415 12.85 4.46 -17.88
CA ALA A 415 14.19 3.85 -17.98
C ALA A 415 14.88 3.63 -16.63
#